data_AF-A0A0A1F7K0-F1
#
_entry.id   AF-A0A0A1F7K0-F1
#
_cell.length_a   1.000
_cell.length_b   1.000
_cell.length_c   1.000
_cell.angle_alpha   90.00
_cell.angle_beta   90.00
_cell.angle_gamma   90.00
#
_symmetry.space_group_name_H-M   'P 1'
#
loop_
_entity.id
_entity.type
_entity.pdbx_description
1 polymer ?
#
loop_
_entity_poly.entity_id
_entity_poly.type
_entity_poly.pdbx_seq_one_letter_code
_entity_poly.pdbx_strand_id
1 'polypeptide(L)'
;MHKTLFNLILTARREGAVASQVVDKGLTLLAYPLADGVLVGIGYDGNSGHVVDAELLLRRRGQQMARYGSWLPSMFVDGSYFLLSRLNARDPAQNAREAATLDLAAARELLA
;
A
#
# COMPACT_ATOMS: atom_id res chain seq x y z
N MET A 1 3.67 11.41 -3.35
CA MET A 1 2.95 10.12 -3.21
C MET A 1 1.68 10.24 -2.37
N HIS A 2 1.68 10.93 -1.21
CA HIS A 2 0.47 11.09 -0.38
C HIS A 2 -0.74 11.72 -1.09
N LYS A 3 -0.54 12.79 -1.88
CA LYS A 3 -1.63 13.38 -2.69
C LYS A 3 -2.25 12.36 -3.65
N THR A 4 -1.42 11.56 -4.32
CA THR A 4 -1.85 10.48 -5.20
C THR A 4 -2.67 9.45 -4.43
N LEU A 5 -2.15 8.98 -3.29
CA LEU A 5 -2.85 8.01 -2.45
C LEU A 5 -4.21 8.52 -1.98
N PHE A 6 -4.30 9.78 -1.57
CA PHE A 6 -5.56 10.38 -1.17
C PHE A 6 -6.59 10.38 -2.31
N ASN A 7 -6.18 10.77 -3.52
CA ASN A 7 -7.07 10.72 -4.68
C ASN A 7 -7.54 9.29 -5.01
N LEU A 8 -6.66 8.30 -4.86
CA LEU A 8 -7.01 6.89 -5.03
C LEU A 8 -8.04 6.45 -3.97
N ILE A 9 -7.86 6.83 -2.70
CA ILE A 9 -8.82 6.54 -1.62
C ILE A 9 -10.21 7.11 -1.96
N LEU A 10 -10.29 8.38 -2.40
CA LEU A 10 -11.55 8.99 -2.79
C LEU A 10 -12.20 8.29 -3.99
N THR A 11 -11.40 7.96 -5.00
CA THR A 11 -11.87 7.25 -6.20
C THR A 11 -12.39 5.87 -5.84
N ALA A 12 -11.61 5.09 -5.09
CA ALA A 12 -11.97 3.75 -4.65
C ALA A 12 -13.30 3.72 -3.88
N ARG A 13 -13.48 4.68 -2.95
CA ARG A 13 -14.73 4.82 -2.20
C ARG A 13 -15.91 5.21 -3.08
N ARG A 14 -15.72 6.15 -4.01
CA ARG A 14 -16.77 6.63 -4.90
C ARG A 14 -17.26 5.54 -5.85
N GLU A 15 -16.34 4.77 -6.43
CA GLU A 15 -16.65 3.73 -7.42
C GLU A 15 -16.98 2.38 -6.78
N GLY A 16 -16.70 2.19 -5.47
CA GLY A 16 -16.85 0.90 -4.81
C GLY A 16 -15.91 -0.17 -5.36
N ALA A 17 -14.78 0.23 -5.95
CA ALA A 17 -13.84 -0.64 -6.65
C ALA A 17 -12.38 -0.26 -6.33
N VAL A 18 -11.44 -1.12 -6.71
CA VAL A 18 -10.01 -0.83 -6.54
C VAL A 18 -9.60 0.33 -7.46
N ALA A 19 -8.96 1.34 -6.87
CA ALA A 19 -8.28 2.39 -7.63
C ALA A 19 -6.77 2.18 -7.50
N SER A 20 -6.04 2.25 -8.63
CA SER A 20 -4.59 2.08 -8.65
C SER A 20 -3.92 3.06 -9.61
N GLN A 21 -2.66 3.37 -9.35
CA GLN A 21 -1.85 4.23 -10.20
C GLN A 21 -0.36 3.87 -10.09
N VAL A 22 0.31 3.73 -11.23
CA VAL A 22 1.77 3.62 -11.32
C VAL A 22 2.40 4.96 -10.96
N VAL A 23 3.36 4.95 -10.03
CA VAL A 23 4.02 6.15 -9.51
C VAL A 23 5.50 6.27 -9.84
N ASP A 24 6.22 5.16 -10.04
CA ASP A 24 7.65 5.17 -10.38
C ASP A 24 8.12 3.78 -10.85
N LYS A 25 8.67 3.63 -12.07
CA LYS A 25 9.31 2.39 -12.56
C LYS A 25 8.56 1.07 -12.22
N GLY A 26 7.25 1.03 -12.45
CA GLY A 26 6.40 -0.14 -12.16
C GLY A 26 5.87 -0.23 -10.72
N LEU A 27 6.40 0.59 -9.81
CA LEU A 27 5.84 0.78 -8.47
C LEU A 27 4.44 1.39 -8.59
N THR A 28 3.47 0.73 -7.98
CA THR A 28 2.05 1.01 -8.06
C THR A 28 1.53 1.32 -6.67
N LEU A 29 0.73 2.37 -6.55
CA LEU A 29 -0.13 2.61 -5.39
C LEU A 29 -1.52 2.06 -5.68
N LEU A 30 -2.18 1.51 -4.66
CA LEU A 30 -3.58 1.10 -4.73
C LEU A 30 -4.37 1.52 -3.49
N ALA A 31 -5.68 1.63 -3.66
CA ALA A 31 -6.66 1.75 -2.60
C ALA A 31 -7.84 0.81 -2.90
N TYR A 32 -8.22 0.01 -1.91
CA TYR A 32 -9.34 -0.92 -1.94
C TYR A 32 -10.37 -0.50 -0.87
N PRO A 33 -11.61 -0.20 -1.24
CA PRO A 33 -12.63 0.22 -0.29
C PRO A 33 -13.11 -0.99 0.52
N LEU A 34 -13.14 -0.87 1.84
CA LEU A 34 -13.72 -1.88 2.73
C LEU A 34 -15.04 -1.37 3.31
N ALA A 35 -15.86 -2.27 3.86
CA ALA A 35 -17.04 -1.88 4.64
C ALA A 35 -16.65 -0.93 5.79
N ASP A 36 -15.53 -1.23 6.45
CA ASP A 36 -14.99 -0.50 7.60
C ASP A 36 -13.57 -0.03 7.33
N GLY A 37 -13.44 0.94 6.43
CA GLY A 37 -12.18 1.61 6.15
C GLY A 37 -11.71 1.50 4.70
N VAL A 38 -10.40 1.58 4.50
CA VAL A 38 -9.75 1.38 3.20
C VAL A 38 -8.46 0.61 3.42
N LEU A 39 -8.19 -0.36 2.57
CA LEU A 39 -6.88 -0.97 2.47
C LEU A 39 -6.08 -0.20 1.43
N VAL A 40 -4.89 0.26 1.79
CA VAL A 40 -3.98 0.93 0.86
C VAL A 40 -2.75 0.07 0.65
N GLY A 41 -2.16 0.17 -0.54
CA GLY A 41 -1.02 -0.64 -0.90
C GLY A 41 0.01 0.12 -1.72
N ILE A 42 1.26 -0.30 -1.59
CA ILE A 42 2.37 0.08 -2.47
C ILE A 42 3.14 -1.18 -2.85
N GLY A 43 3.46 -1.34 -4.13
CA GLY A 43 4.04 -2.59 -4.60
C GLY A 43 4.23 -2.65 -6.10
N TYR A 44 4.46 -3.85 -6.61
CA TYR A 44 4.67 -4.13 -8.02
C TYR A 44 3.54 -5.03 -8.54
N ASP A 45 3.10 -4.75 -9.76
CA ASP A 45 2.10 -5.57 -10.46
C ASP A 45 2.64 -6.98 -10.81
N GLY A 46 1.78 -7.87 -11.32
CA GLY A 46 2.17 -9.26 -11.62
C GLY A 46 3.33 -9.38 -12.63
N ASN A 47 3.50 -8.39 -13.51
CA ASN A 47 4.62 -8.37 -14.46
C ASN A 47 5.96 -8.04 -13.79
N SER A 48 5.93 -7.33 -12.65
CA SER A 48 7.11 -6.81 -11.96
C SER A 48 7.27 -7.36 -10.54
N GLY A 49 6.35 -8.21 -10.06
CA GLY A 49 6.33 -8.74 -8.69
C GLY A 49 7.58 -9.54 -8.32
N HIS A 50 8.22 -10.17 -9.32
CA HIS A 50 9.48 -10.92 -9.18
C HIS A 50 10.68 -10.06 -8.77
N VAL A 51 10.57 -8.73 -8.82
CA VAL A 51 11.60 -7.81 -8.35
C VAL A 51 11.77 -7.85 -6.83
N VAL A 52 10.74 -8.31 -6.09
CA VAL A 52 10.77 -8.34 -4.62
C VAL A 52 11.40 -9.64 -4.11
N ASP A 53 12.51 -9.51 -3.38
CA ASP A 53 13.05 -10.58 -2.54
C ASP A 53 12.25 -10.67 -1.23
N ALA A 54 11.30 -11.60 -1.19
CA ALA A 54 10.40 -11.77 -0.06
C ALA A 54 11.13 -12.18 1.23
N GLU A 55 12.22 -12.95 1.15
CA GLU A 55 12.97 -13.38 2.33
C GLU A 55 13.70 -12.19 2.96
N LEU A 56 14.42 -11.42 2.13
CA LEU A 56 15.11 -10.22 2.57
C LEU A 56 14.14 -9.20 3.16
N LEU A 57 13.00 -9.01 2.50
CA LEU A 57 11.93 -8.11 2.96
C LEU A 57 11.42 -8.51 4.35
N LEU A 58 11.06 -9.79 4.54
CA LEU A 58 10.53 -10.28 5.81
C LEU A 58 11.58 -10.16 6.93
N ARG A 59 12.86 -10.43 6.62
CA ARG A 59 13.96 -10.25 7.58
C ARG A 59 14.11 -8.79 8.00
N ARG A 60 14.13 -7.85 7.04
CA ARG A 60 14.22 -6.40 7.34
C ARG A 60 13.05 -5.93 8.18
N ARG A 61 11.83 -6.35 7.82
CA ARG A 61 10.62 -6.06 8.59
C ARG A 61 10.71 -6.57 10.03
N GLY A 62 11.18 -7.81 10.21
CA GLY A 62 11.37 -8.42 11.53
C GLY A 62 12.39 -7.68 12.39
N GLN A 63 13.47 -7.17 11.79
CA GLN A 63 14.53 -6.44 12.49
C GLN A 63 14.15 -5.01 12.90
N GLN A 64 13.25 -4.35 12.16
CA GLN A 64 12.86 -2.96 12.39
C GLN A 64 11.34 -2.81 12.51
N MET A 65 10.74 -3.58 13.42
CA MET A 65 9.28 -3.64 13.57
C MET A 65 8.64 -2.28 13.87
N ALA A 66 9.31 -1.40 14.61
CA ALA A 66 8.78 -0.05 14.89
C ALA A 66 8.59 0.79 13.63
N ARG A 67 9.41 0.57 12.60
CA ARG A 67 9.39 1.33 11.35
C ARG A 67 8.54 0.65 10.28
N TYR A 68 8.64 -0.67 10.18
CA TYR A 68 8.04 -1.46 9.09
C TYR A 68 6.80 -2.25 9.52
N GLY A 69 6.50 -2.34 10.81
CA GLY A 69 5.47 -3.24 11.34
C GLY A 69 4.05 -2.93 10.86
N SER A 70 3.76 -1.66 10.55
CA SER A 70 2.47 -1.19 10.03
C SER A 70 2.22 -1.59 8.57
N TRP A 71 3.23 -2.09 7.87
CA TRP A 71 3.15 -2.60 6.51
C TRP A 71 3.12 -4.13 6.53
N LEU A 72 2.11 -4.70 5.88
CA LEU A 72 1.91 -6.14 5.76
C LEU A 72 2.30 -6.59 4.35
N PRO A 73 3.33 -7.43 4.19
CA PRO A 73 3.68 -7.98 2.89
C PRO A 73 2.59 -8.95 2.41
N SER A 74 2.24 -8.86 1.14
CA SER A 74 1.16 -9.66 0.55
C SER A 74 1.44 -9.91 -0.92
N MET A 75 1.40 -11.18 -1.31
CA MET A 75 1.43 -11.61 -2.70
C MET A 75 0.01 -11.95 -3.14
N PHE A 76 -0.44 -11.38 -4.25
CA PHE A 76 -1.74 -11.70 -4.82
C PHE A 76 -1.64 -12.85 -5.82
N VAL A 77 -2.81 -13.39 -6.20
CA VAL A 77 -2.92 -14.56 -7.08
C VAL A 77 -2.37 -14.34 -8.48
N ASP A 78 -2.28 -13.09 -8.92
CA ASP A 78 -1.71 -12.68 -10.20
C ASP A 78 -0.17 -12.55 -10.16
N GLY A 79 0.46 -12.89 -9.04
CA GLY A 79 1.90 -12.75 -8.82
C GLY A 79 2.33 -11.33 -8.45
N SER A 80 1.41 -10.38 -8.33
CA SER A 80 1.74 -9.05 -7.84
C SER A 80 2.12 -9.08 -6.35
N TYR A 81 3.00 -8.16 -5.95
CA TYR A 81 3.52 -8.11 -4.59
C TYR A 81 3.35 -6.71 -4.02
N PHE A 82 2.60 -6.59 -2.92
CA PHE A 82 2.28 -5.33 -2.28
C PHE A 82 2.60 -5.35 -0.78
N LEU A 83 3.01 -4.20 -0.28
CA LEU A 83 2.94 -3.85 1.13
C LEU A 83 1.60 -3.16 1.39
N LEU A 84 0.81 -3.71 2.30
CA LEU A 84 -0.54 -3.25 2.60
C LEU A 84 -0.59 -2.59 3.97
N SER A 85 -1.42 -1.56 4.10
CA SER A 85 -1.77 -0.95 5.39
C SER A 85 -3.26 -0.64 5.41
N ARG A 86 -3.88 -0.76 6.59
CA ARG A 86 -5.32 -0.53 6.76
C ARG A 86 -5.55 0.83 7.39
N LEU A 87 -6.38 1.63 6.75
CA LEU A 87 -6.98 2.84 7.29
C LEU A 87 -8.35 2.47 7.85
N ASN A 88 -8.60 2.78 9.12
CA ASN A 88 -9.77 2.30 9.85
C ASN A 88 -10.97 3.26 9.77
N ALA A 89 -10.73 4.52 9.42
CA ALA A 89 -11.78 5.51 9.33
C ALA A 89 -12.82 5.20 8.24
N ARG A 90 -14.10 5.34 8.57
CA ARG A 90 -15.17 5.37 7.55
C ARG A 90 -15.24 6.72 6.83
N ASP A 91 -14.96 7.80 7.56
CA ASP A 91 -14.98 9.17 7.04
C ASP A 91 -13.79 9.45 6.10
N PRO A 92 -14.01 9.95 4.87
CA PRO A 92 -12.94 10.32 3.94
C PRO A 92 -11.93 11.33 4.50
N ALA A 93 -12.36 12.32 5.29
CA ALA A 93 -11.43 13.32 5.84
C ALA A 93 -10.51 12.71 6.89
N GLN A 94 -11.03 11.81 7.74
CA GLN A 94 -10.21 11.07 8.68
C GLN A 94 -9.28 10.05 7.99
N ASN A 95 -9.72 9.40 6.90
CA ASN A 95 -8.81 8.58 6.08
C ASN A 95 -7.66 9.40 5.49
N ALA A 96 -7.90 10.66 5.11
CA ALA A 96 -6.85 11.55 4.63
C ALA A 96 -5.77 11.77 5.70
N ARG A 97 -6.19 11.98 6.95
CA ARG A 97 -5.28 12.15 8.09
C ARG A 97 -4.48 10.88 8.36
N GLU A 98 -5.15 9.72 8.41
CA GLU A 98 -4.46 8.44 8.61
C GLU A 98 -3.48 8.15 7.47
N ALA A 99 -3.89 8.36 6.21
CA ALA A 99 -3.03 8.21 5.04
C ALA A 99 -1.81 9.15 5.09
N ALA A 100 -1.96 10.37 5.64
CA ALA A 100 -0.85 11.31 5.82
C ALA A 100 0.17 10.84 6.86
N THR A 101 -0.21 9.99 7.81
CA THR A 101 0.71 9.39 8.80
C THR A 101 1.48 8.19 8.27
N LEU A 102 1.09 7.63 7.12
CA LEU A 102 1.80 6.51 6.53
C LEU A 102 3.18 6.92 6.03
N ASP A 103 4.20 6.20 6.50
CA ASP A 103 5.55 6.32 5.99
C ASP A 103 5.69 5.53 4.67
N LEU A 104 5.27 6.17 3.57
CA LEU A 104 5.39 5.62 2.22
C LEU A 104 6.86 5.48 1.77
N ALA A 105 7.78 6.22 2.39
CA ALA A 105 9.21 6.09 2.10
C ALA A 105 9.77 4.81 2.72
N ALA A 106 9.41 4.49 3.97
CA ALA A 106 9.74 3.23 4.61
C ALA A 106 9.19 2.03 3.84
N ALA A 107 7.95 2.12 3.34
CA ALA A 107 7.37 1.06 2.51
C ALA A 107 8.17 0.83 1.21
N ARG A 108 8.55 1.92 0.53
CA ARG A 108 9.38 1.86 -0.68
C ARG A 108 10.78 1.30 -0.39
N GLU A 109 11.41 1.68 0.72
CA GLU A 109 12.70 1.13 1.16
C GLU A 109 12.62 -0.37 1.44
N LEU A 110 11.51 -0.82 2.03
CA LEU A 110 11.29 -2.22 2.36
C LEU A 110 11.10 -3.10 1.11
N LEU A 111 10.64 -2.51 -0.01
CA LEU A 111 10.50 -3.16 -1.32
C LEU A 111 11.80 -3.18 -2.15
N ALA A 112 12.87 -2.53 -1.70
CA ALA A 112 14.12 -2.33 -2.44
C ALA A 112 15.24 -3.32 -2.07
#